data_AF-A0A0Q7GNK5-F1
#
_entry.id   AF-A0A0Q7GNK5-F1
#
_cell.length_a   1.000
_cell.length_b   1.000
_cell.length_c   1.000
_cell.angle_alpha   90.00
_cell.angle_beta   90.00
_cell.angle_gamma   90.00
#
_symmetry.space_group_name_H-M   'P 1'
#
loop_
_entity.id
_entity.type
_entity.pdbx_description
1 polymer ?
#
loop_
_entity_poly.entity_id
_entity_poly.type
_entity_poly.pdbx_seq_one_letter_code
_entity_poly.pdbx_strand_id
1 'polypeptide(L)'
;MDRIYKNFYRQFYLKTGGFIPPKPLNQNLFPGDYFQIKNGEIALLGNLYRNSIVSPQDVDLSAVISLNPSNWNFSDGITKPYSGRGHGHGAIDGQFEFSKQIIAFAHKGSFFFKTQEPQSIKINNWNDIQHQLIIKLTASLFSFRELYIVTESATAASTTLAIASDKDAELELASDSENFGLVDIFGHHTTKTIQSKDIDYYHRETKRKPAYFKAKKLVVQDEKLAYFISDFISKNYNSSEWVRDFFDSNFDNEIDYSSQMIMQHAQGFFLDMLQANELSPNTALLYFKWADANLDDVEKLFENYGN
;
A
#
# COMPACT_ATOMS: atom_id res chain seq x y z
N MET A 1 3.32 12.53 -10.51
CA MET A 1 4.61 12.81 -11.18
C MET A 1 5.57 11.62 -10.96
N ASP A 2 5.08 10.37 -11.13
CA ASP A 2 5.32 9.36 -10.08
C ASP A 2 5.96 8.03 -10.51
N ARG A 3 6.20 7.82 -11.81
CA ARG A 3 6.60 6.49 -12.31
C ARG A 3 8.01 6.03 -11.89
N ILE A 4 8.80 6.89 -11.26
CA ILE A 4 10.19 6.59 -10.83
C ILE A 4 10.20 5.48 -9.76
N TYR A 5 9.26 5.52 -8.82
CA TYR A 5 9.16 4.55 -7.72
C TYR A 5 8.52 3.22 -8.13
N LYS A 6 7.80 3.18 -9.27
CA LYS A 6 7.02 2.01 -9.71
C LYS A 6 7.87 0.74 -9.83
N ASN A 7 9.11 0.84 -10.32
CA ASN A 7 10.01 -0.31 -10.38
C ASN A 7 10.36 -0.86 -8.98
N PHE A 8 10.72 0.04 -8.06
CA PHE A 8 10.99 -0.32 -6.66
C PHE A 8 9.78 -1.02 -6.03
N TYR A 9 8.58 -0.46 -6.11
CA TYR A 9 7.38 -1.05 -5.50
C TYR A 9 7.03 -2.43 -6.08
N ARG A 10 7.12 -2.59 -7.41
CA ARG A 10 6.89 -3.88 -8.08
C ARG A 10 7.92 -4.93 -7.66
N GLN A 11 9.21 -4.59 -7.66
CA GLN A 11 10.26 -5.51 -7.21
C GLN A 11 10.11 -5.83 -5.73
N PHE A 12 9.73 -4.85 -4.90
CA PHE A 12 9.50 -5.04 -3.47
C PHE A 12 8.42 -6.09 -3.21
N TYR A 13 7.26 -5.96 -3.84
CA TYR A 13 6.18 -6.95 -3.76
C TYR A 13 6.64 -8.36 -4.15
N LEU A 14 7.34 -8.47 -5.28
CA LEU A 14 7.82 -9.77 -5.81
C LEU A 14 8.92 -10.41 -4.95
N LYS A 15 9.85 -9.62 -4.38
CA LYS A 15 10.99 -10.14 -3.60
C LYS A 15 10.63 -10.46 -2.16
N THR A 16 9.77 -9.67 -1.52
CA THR A 16 9.44 -9.81 -0.09
C THR A 16 8.32 -10.82 0.19
N GLY A 17 7.68 -11.36 -0.84
CA GLY A 17 6.54 -12.27 -0.70
C GLY A 17 5.22 -11.53 -0.44
N GLY A 18 5.00 -10.44 -1.16
CA GLY A 18 3.73 -9.70 -1.19
C GLY A 18 3.60 -8.49 -0.27
N PHE A 19 4.69 -8.03 0.37
CA PHE A 19 4.63 -6.76 1.10
C PHE A 19 4.64 -5.57 0.14
N ILE A 20 4.00 -4.48 0.56
CA ILE A 20 3.82 -3.24 -0.18
C ILE A 20 4.38 -2.10 0.69
N PRO A 21 5.28 -1.23 0.18
CA PRO A 21 5.61 0.02 0.84
C PRO A 21 4.39 0.98 0.78
N PRO A 22 4.11 1.77 1.82
CA PRO A 22 3.08 2.79 1.76
C PRO A 22 3.49 3.90 0.81
N LYS A 23 2.50 4.58 0.22
CA LYS A 23 2.71 5.83 -0.51
C LYS A 23 1.91 6.95 0.19
N PRO A 24 2.59 7.95 0.79
CA PRO A 24 4.04 8.18 0.81
C PRO A 24 4.86 7.22 1.70
N LEU A 25 6.14 7.00 1.33
CA LEU A 25 7.06 5.99 1.92
C LEU A 25 7.31 6.09 3.44
N ASN A 26 6.98 7.22 4.07
CA ASN A 26 7.23 7.49 5.49
C ASN A 26 5.99 7.32 6.39
N GLN A 27 4.86 6.86 5.84
CA GLN A 27 3.66 6.55 6.60
C GLN A 27 3.86 5.26 7.41
N ASN A 28 3.34 5.23 8.65
CA ASN A 28 3.29 4.01 9.46
C ASN A 28 1.95 3.32 9.22
N LEU A 29 1.95 2.00 9.01
CA LEU A 29 0.74 1.19 8.86
C LEU A 29 0.84 -0.06 9.73
N PHE A 30 -0.09 -0.21 10.67
CA PHE A 30 -0.15 -1.27 11.67
C PHE A 30 -1.18 -2.35 11.30
N PRO A 31 -1.07 -3.59 11.82
CA PRO A 31 -2.12 -4.58 11.67
C PRO A 31 -3.46 -4.03 12.19
N GLY A 32 -4.53 -4.27 11.43
CA GLY A 32 -5.86 -3.72 11.68
C GLY A 32 -6.06 -2.28 11.17
N ASP A 33 -5.06 -1.59 10.63
CA ASP A 33 -5.30 -0.31 9.96
C ASP A 33 -6.14 -0.53 8.70
N TYR A 34 -7.21 0.26 8.54
CA TYR A 34 -8.07 0.22 7.37
C TYR A 34 -8.04 1.54 6.59
N PHE A 35 -7.95 1.43 5.27
CA PHE A 35 -7.61 2.55 4.39
C PHE A 35 -8.23 2.42 2.99
N GLN A 36 -8.19 3.52 2.24
CA GLN A 36 -8.50 3.56 0.82
C GLN A 36 -7.29 4.05 0.03
N ILE A 37 -7.12 3.56 -1.20
CA ILE A 37 -6.20 4.16 -2.16
C ILE A 37 -6.99 5.24 -2.92
N LYS A 38 -6.55 6.50 -2.83
CA LYS A 38 -7.16 7.63 -3.53
C LYS A 38 -6.07 8.47 -4.18
N ASN A 39 -6.21 8.78 -5.47
CA ASN A 39 -5.25 9.57 -6.25
C ASN A 39 -3.79 9.07 -6.14
N GLY A 40 -3.61 7.75 -6.03
CA GLY A 40 -2.30 7.11 -5.87
C GLY A 40 -1.71 7.15 -4.45
N GLU A 41 -2.44 7.61 -3.43
CA GLU A 41 -1.98 7.70 -2.04
C GLU A 41 -2.86 6.89 -1.07
N ILE A 42 -2.30 6.51 0.08
CA ILE A 42 -2.99 5.75 1.13
C ILE A 42 -3.70 6.69 2.12
N ALA A 43 -5.01 6.84 1.94
CA ALA A 43 -5.90 7.53 2.85
C ALA A 43 -6.29 6.59 4.02
N LEU A 44 -5.57 6.69 5.13
CA LEU A 44 -5.87 5.94 6.36
C LEU A 44 -7.20 6.43 6.98
N LEU A 45 -8.12 5.51 7.26
CA LEU A 45 -9.47 5.80 7.76
C LEU A 45 -9.62 5.44 9.25
N GLY A 46 -8.86 4.47 9.75
CA GLY A 46 -8.87 4.08 11.16
C GLY A 46 -8.16 2.77 11.42
N ASN A 47 -8.39 2.17 12.59
CA ASN A 47 -7.87 0.87 12.98
C ASN A 47 -8.97 0.02 13.63
N LEU A 48 -9.04 -1.27 13.31
CA LEU A 48 -10.04 -2.24 13.78
C LEU A 48 -10.13 -2.36 15.32
N TYR A 49 -9.03 -2.11 16.01
CA TYR A 49 -8.94 -2.23 17.48
C TYR A 49 -9.34 -0.93 18.20
N ARG A 50 -9.70 0.12 17.44
CA ARG A 50 -10.31 1.34 17.97
C ARG A 50 -11.83 1.26 17.84
N ASN A 51 -12.53 1.95 18.73
CA ASN A 51 -14.00 2.07 18.74
C ASN A 51 -14.76 0.72 18.74
N SER A 52 -14.13 -0.36 19.20
CA SER A 52 -14.71 -1.72 19.31
C SER A 52 -15.27 -2.29 17.99
N ILE A 53 -14.64 -1.97 16.85
CA ILE A 53 -14.96 -2.61 15.56
C ILE A 53 -14.67 -4.11 15.65
N VAL A 54 -13.55 -4.50 16.27
CA VAL A 54 -13.31 -5.85 16.78
C VAL A 54 -13.31 -5.77 18.32
N SER A 55 -13.84 -6.79 19.03
CA SER A 55 -13.77 -6.77 20.49
C SER A 55 -12.31 -6.96 20.93
N PRO A 56 -11.82 -6.30 22.00
CA PRO A 56 -10.45 -6.53 22.51
C PRO A 56 -10.15 -8.00 22.86
N GLN A 57 -11.17 -8.83 23.14
CA GLN A 57 -10.99 -10.27 23.35
C GLN A 57 -10.78 -11.06 22.05
N ASP A 58 -11.25 -10.53 20.92
CA ASP A 58 -11.17 -11.14 19.59
C ASP A 58 -9.89 -10.70 18.83
N VAL A 59 -8.91 -10.12 19.53
CA VAL A 59 -7.66 -9.64 18.93
C VAL A 59 -6.55 -10.67 19.14
N ASP A 60 -6.22 -11.43 18.09
CA ASP A 60 -5.06 -12.33 18.06
C ASP A 60 -4.02 -11.82 17.05
N LEU A 61 -2.94 -11.24 17.59
CA LEU A 61 -1.77 -10.82 16.85
C LEU A 61 -0.61 -11.79 17.12
N SER A 62 0.16 -12.10 16.08
CA SER A 62 1.33 -12.96 16.20
C SER A 62 2.39 -12.37 17.12
N ALA A 63 3.18 -13.25 17.73
CA ALA A 63 4.52 -12.89 18.16
C ALA A 63 5.35 -12.36 16.97
N VAL A 64 6.47 -11.70 17.27
CA VAL A 64 7.37 -11.17 16.23
C VAL A 64 7.93 -12.29 15.36
N ILE A 65 7.70 -12.20 14.05
CA ILE A 65 8.16 -13.15 13.04
C ILE A 65 9.42 -12.59 12.38
N SER A 66 10.57 -13.25 12.51
CA SER A 66 11.77 -12.88 11.76
C SER A 66 11.61 -13.19 10.28
N LEU A 67 11.87 -12.21 9.42
CA LEU A 67 11.81 -12.34 7.96
C LEU A 67 13.19 -12.68 7.39
N ASN A 68 13.24 -13.34 6.23
CA ASN A 68 14.50 -13.69 5.57
C ASN A 68 15.24 -12.43 5.07
N PRO A 69 16.42 -12.07 5.61
CA PRO A 69 17.13 -10.85 5.22
C PRO A 69 17.53 -10.81 3.74
N SER A 70 17.73 -11.96 3.10
CA SER A 70 18.08 -12.06 1.68
C SER A 70 16.96 -11.56 0.75
N ASN A 71 15.70 -11.69 1.19
CA ASN A 71 14.53 -11.21 0.45
C ASN A 71 14.28 -9.69 0.65
N TRP A 72 15.03 -9.07 1.56
CA TRP A 72 14.89 -7.69 2.02
C TRP A 72 16.17 -6.86 1.83
N ASN A 73 17.10 -7.37 1.01
CA ASN A 73 18.32 -6.69 0.58
C ASN A 73 18.49 -6.97 -0.92
N PHE A 74 18.09 -6.02 -1.77
CA PHE A 74 18.08 -6.19 -3.22
C PHE A 74 18.18 -4.85 -3.96
N SER A 75 18.57 -4.92 -5.23
CA SER A 75 18.80 -3.77 -6.08
C SER A 75 18.42 -4.09 -7.52
N ASP A 76 18.15 -3.04 -8.30
CA ASP A 76 17.99 -3.12 -9.74
C ASP A 76 18.73 -1.97 -10.44
N GLY A 77 19.40 -2.27 -11.54
CA GLY A 77 20.22 -1.33 -12.31
C GLY A 77 21.41 -0.71 -11.56
N ILE A 78 22.00 -1.40 -10.57
CA ILE A 78 23.13 -0.88 -9.78
C ILE A 78 24.47 -1.45 -10.23
N THR A 79 25.46 -0.57 -10.36
CA THR A 79 26.88 -0.94 -10.44
C THR A 79 27.67 -0.24 -9.32
N LYS A 80 28.83 -0.81 -8.97
CA LYS A 80 29.74 -0.29 -7.93
C LYS A 80 31.09 0.03 -8.57
N PRO A 81 31.21 1.11 -9.37
CA PRO A 81 32.44 1.44 -10.10
C PRO A 81 33.66 1.65 -9.19
N TYR A 82 33.46 2.01 -7.92
CA TYR A 82 34.51 2.06 -6.93
C TYR A 82 34.03 1.54 -5.57
N SER A 83 34.88 0.74 -4.92
CA SER A 83 34.74 0.30 -3.53
C SER A 83 36.16 0.03 -3.01
N GLY A 84 36.65 0.86 -2.09
CA GLY A 84 38.05 0.77 -1.64
C GLY A 84 38.37 1.68 -0.45
N ARG A 85 39.65 1.68 -0.07
CA ARG A 85 40.19 2.54 1.00
C ARG A 85 40.67 3.86 0.42
N GLY A 86 40.25 4.97 1.02
CA GLY A 86 40.80 6.30 0.85
C GLY A 86 41.67 6.68 2.05
N HIS A 87 42.62 7.59 1.82
CA HIS A 87 43.43 8.19 2.88
C HIS A 87 43.11 9.69 2.93
N GLY A 88 42.72 10.18 4.10
CA GLY A 88 42.52 11.60 4.38
C GLY A 88 43.70 12.16 5.17
N HIS A 89 43.87 13.49 5.14
CA HIS A 89 44.83 14.19 5.97
C HIS A 89 44.12 15.31 6.74
N GLY A 90 43.97 15.13 8.05
CA GLY A 90 43.35 16.09 8.96
C GLY A 90 44.40 16.92 9.68
N ALA A 91 44.15 18.21 9.86
CA ALA A 91 45.06 19.14 10.54
C ALA A 91 45.23 18.88 12.05
N ILE A 92 44.48 17.93 12.63
CA ILE A 92 44.47 17.60 14.06
C ILE A 92 44.94 16.15 14.28
N ASP A 93 44.33 15.17 13.59
CA ASP A 93 44.62 13.73 13.76
C ASP A 93 45.65 13.15 12.78
N GLY A 94 46.18 13.93 11.83
CA GLY A 94 47.15 13.45 10.85
C GLY A 94 46.53 12.63 9.71
N GLN A 95 47.17 11.53 9.30
CA GLN A 95 46.62 10.63 8.28
C GLN A 95 45.55 9.71 8.88
N PHE A 96 44.37 9.65 8.25
CA PHE A 96 43.30 8.73 8.62
C PHE A 96 42.83 7.92 7.42
N GLU A 97 42.54 6.64 7.61
CA GLU A 97 41.91 5.79 6.60
C GLU A 97 40.39 5.91 6.66
N PHE A 98 39.74 5.80 5.50
CA PHE A 98 38.29 5.71 5.39
C PHE A 98 37.89 4.76 4.26
N SER A 99 36.74 4.11 4.38
CA SER A 99 36.17 3.33 3.27
C SER A 99 35.38 4.27 2.35
N LYS A 100 35.62 4.25 1.04
CA LYS A 100 34.85 5.00 0.03
C LYS A 100 34.18 4.04 -0.95
N GLN A 101 32.94 4.35 -1.31
CA GLN A 101 32.14 3.59 -2.27
C GLN A 101 31.41 4.55 -3.21
N ILE A 102 31.49 4.29 -4.51
CA ILE A 102 30.70 4.98 -5.53
C ILE A 102 29.69 3.99 -6.08
N ILE A 103 28.43 4.39 -6.14
CA ILE A 103 27.30 3.58 -6.58
C ILE A 103 26.66 4.30 -7.76
N ALA A 104 26.74 3.68 -8.94
CA ALA A 104 26.19 4.24 -10.18
C ALA A 104 24.93 3.47 -10.60
N PHE A 105 23.90 4.23 -11.00
CA PHE A 105 22.56 3.75 -11.30
C PHE A 105 22.35 3.82 -12.82
N ALA A 106 22.00 2.70 -13.46
CA ALA A 106 22.04 2.56 -14.92
C ALA A 106 20.86 3.20 -15.67
N HIS A 107 19.75 3.47 -14.99
CA HIS A 107 18.56 4.08 -15.59
C HIS A 107 17.68 4.76 -14.53
N LYS A 108 16.84 5.70 -14.96
CA LYS A 108 15.78 6.31 -14.15
C LYS A 108 14.88 5.24 -13.49
N GLY A 109 14.76 5.26 -12.18
CA GLY A 109 14.03 4.23 -11.41
C GLY A 109 14.83 2.96 -11.09
N SER A 110 16.13 2.90 -11.43
CA SER A 110 17.08 2.01 -10.76
C SER A 110 17.12 2.32 -9.27
N PHE A 111 17.34 1.31 -8.42
CA PHE A 111 17.29 1.48 -6.98
C PHE A 111 18.23 0.52 -6.22
N PHE A 112 18.62 0.92 -5.02
CA PHE A 112 19.32 0.06 -4.06
C PHE A 112 18.56 0.08 -2.73
N PHE A 113 18.08 -1.08 -2.30
CA PHE A 113 17.34 -1.28 -1.05
C PHE A 113 18.09 -2.24 -0.12
N LYS A 114 18.26 -1.83 1.14
CA LYS A 114 18.82 -2.68 2.20
C LYS A 114 18.08 -2.54 3.51
N THR A 115 18.08 -3.62 4.29
CA THR A 115 17.56 -3.66 5.65
C THR A 115 18.42 -4.51 6.57
N GLN A 116 18.31 -4.23 7.87
CA GLN A 116 18.86 -5.05 8.94
C GLN A 116 17.72 -5.61 9.79
N GLU A 117 17.78 -6.91 10.11
CA GLU A 117 16.82 -7.60 10.98
C GLU A 117 15.32 -7.33 10.65
N PRO A 118 14.87 -7.60 9.41
CA PRO A 118 13.48 -7.44 9.04
C PRO A 118 12.60 -8.41 9.84
N GLN A 119 11.48 -7.92 10.35
CA GLN A 119 10.57 -8.61 11.25
C GLN A 119 9.13 -8.19 10.96
N SER A 120 8.14 -9.08 11.13
CA SER A 120 6.72 -8.76 10.99
C SER A 120 5.86 -9.16 12.19
N ILE A 121 4.67 -8.55 12.26
CA ILE A 121 3.55 -8.92 13.12
C ILE A 121 2.32 -9.03 12.23
N LYS A 122 1.53 -10.09 12.38
CA LYS A 122 0.31 -10.35 11.60
C LYS A 122 -0.91 -10.61 12.48
N ILE A 123 -2.09 -10.44 11.91
CA ILE A 123 -3.35 -10.97 12.47
C ILE A 123 -3.37 -12.49 12.25
N ASN A 124 -3.49 -13.26 13.34
CA ASN A 124 -3.56 -14.72 13.28
C ASN A 124 -4.98 -15.20 12.99
N ASN A 125 -5.97 -14.66 13.71
CA ASN A 125 -7.38 -15.07 13.68
C ASN A 125 -8.20 -14.41 12.57
N TRP A 126 -7.56 -14.07 11.43
CA TRP A 126 -8.23 -13.39 10.32
C TRP A 126 -9.50 -14.12 9.87
N ASN A 127 -9.45 -15.45 9.81
CA ASN A 127 -10.56 -16.28 9.36
C ASN A 127 -11.80 -16.18 10.24
N ASP A 128 -11.61 -15.87 11.53
CA ASP A 128 -12.68 -15.79 12.53
C ASP A 128 -13.35 -14.41 12.49
N ILE A 129 -12.57 -13.33 12.30
CA ILE A 129 -13.08 -11.95 12.29
C ILE A 129 -13.61 -11.50 10.93
N GLN A 130 -13.16 -12.09 9.80
CA GLN A 130 -13.42 -11.56 8.45
C GLN A 130 -14.89 -11.30 8.10
N HIS A 131 -15.82 -12.15 8.55
CA HIS A 131 -17.26 -11.98 8.31
C HIS A 131 -17.86 -10.86 9.16
N GLN A 132 -17.45 -10.76 10.43
CA GLN A 132 -17.83 -9.65 11.32
C GLN A 132 -17.36 -8.31 10.72
N LEU A 133 -16.16 -8.29 10.14
CA LEU A 133 -15.60 -7.11 9.47
C LEU A 133 -16.41 -6.70 8.25
N ILE A 134 -16.84 -7.64 7.39
CA ILE A 134 -17.74 -7.31 6.25
C ILE A 134 -19.01 -6.63 6.78
N ILE A 135 -19.71 -7.24 7.73
CA ILE A 135 -20.96 -6.70 8.25
C ILE A 135 -20.76 -5.29 8.85
N LYS A 136 -19.79 -5.13 9.76
CA LYS A 136 -19.59 -3.85 10.44
C LYS A 136 -19.13 -2.74 9.49
N LEU A 137 -18.26 -3.04 8.52
CA LEU A 137 -17.64 -2.04 7.65
C LEU A 137 -18.42 -1.72 6.36
N THR A 138 -19.43 -2.54 6.00
CA THR A 138 -20.26 -2.32 4.79
C THR A 138 -21.74 -2.06 5.08
N ALA A 139 -22.27 -2.55 6.21
CA ALA A 139 -23.67 -2.36 6.57
C ALA A 139 -23.85 -1.33 7.71
N SER A 140 -23.03 -1.40 8.77
CA SER A 140 -23.30 -0.70 10.03
C SER A 140 -22.56 0.63 10.24
N LEU A 141 -21.31 0.75 9.77
CA LEU A 141 -20.46 1.91 10.06
C LEU A 141 -20.22 2.81 8.85
N PHE A 142 -20.06 2.22 7.67
CA PHE A 142 -19.70 2.91 6.43
C PHE A 142 -20.28 2.17 5.22
N SER A 143 -20.54 2.89 4.13
CA SER A 143 -20.85 2.30 2.81
C SER A 143 -19.57 2.13 1.96
N PHE A 144 -18.49 1.58 2.54
CA PHE A 144 -17.25 1.38 1.80
C PHE A 144 -17.32 0.10 0.96
N ARG A 145 -17.35 0.21 -0.38
CA ARG A 145 -17.08 -0.92 -1.28
C ARG A 145 -15.60 -1.26 -1.37
N GLU A 146 -14.79 -0.25 -1.69
CA GLU A 146 -13.34 -0.39 -1.81
C GLU A 146 -12.74 -0.03 -0.46
N LEU A 147 -12.17 -1.04 0.19
CA LEU A 147 -11.58 -0.92 1.51
C LEU A 147 -10.44 -1.91 1.62
N TYR A 148 -9.30 -1.45 2.11
CA TYR A 148 -8.14 -2.28 2.40
C TYR A 148 -7.98 -2.38 3.92
N ILE A 149 -7.60 -3.55 4.43
CA ILE A 149 -7.25 -3.78 5.83
C ILE A 149 -5.86 -4.38 5.88
N VAL A 150 -4.94 -3.74 6.60
CA VAL A 150 -3.60 -4.25 6.86
C VAL A 150 -3.68 -5.49 7.74
N THR A 151 -3.19 -6.62 7.23
CA THR A 151 -3.20 -7.91 7.93
C THR A 151 -1.84 -8.33 8.46
N GLU A 152 -0.76 -7.78 7.92
CA GLU A 152 0.61 -8.01 8.35
C GLU A 152 1.44 -6.74 8.14
N SER A 153 2.20 -6.31 9.14
CA SER A 153 3.11 -5.17 9.04
C SER A 153 4.53 -5.61 9.34
N ALA A 154 5.48 -5.14 8.54
CA ALA A 154 6.90 -5.40 8.69
C ALA A 154 7.70 -4.15 9.05
N THR A 155 8.72 -4.36 9.88
CA THR A 155 9.70 -3.37 10.37
C THR A 155 11.10 -3.90 10.12
N ALA A 156 12.12 -3.04 10.20
CA ALA A 156 13.53 -3.43 10.23
C ALA A 156 14.28 -2.56 11.25
N ALA A 157 15.39 -3.06 11.80
CA ALA A 157 16.25 -2.31 12.73
C ALA A 157 16.79 -1.03 12.08
N SER A 158 17.17 -1.15 10.81
CA SER A 158 17.46 -0.02 9.94
C SER A 158 17.05 -0.36 8.51
N THR A 159 16.77 0.67 7.73
CA THR A 159 16.45 0.56 6.31
C THR A 159 17.13 1.67 5.54
N THR A 160 17.73 1.36 4.39
CA THR A 160 18.31 2.36 3.47
C THR A 160 17.79 2.12 2.07
N LEU A 161 17.28 3.18 1.44
CA LEU A 161 16.75 3.17 0.09
C LEU A 161 17.32 4.34 -0.71
N ALA A 162 17.85 4.04 -1.89
CA ALA A 162 18.25 5.01 -2.90
C ALA A 162 17.50 4.72 -4.22
N ILE A 163 16.95 5.73 -4.89
CA ILE A 163 16.25 5.61 -6.18
C ILE A 163 16.73 6.73 -7.12
N ALA A 164 17.14 6.37 -8.33
CA ALA A 164 17.65 7.29 -9.35
C ALA A 164 16.54 8.09 -10.05
N SER A 165 16.73 9.41 -10.17
CA SER A 165 15.87 10.29 -10.99
C SER A 165 16.26 10.29 -12.47
N ASP A 166 17.49 9.90 -12.82
CA ASP A 166 17.99 9.78 -14.20
C ASP A 166 18.98 8.60 -14.39
N LYS A 167 19.48 8.41 -15.61
CA LYS A 167 20.33 7.29 -16.05
C LYS A 167 21.83 7.41 -15.74
N ASP A 168 22.28 8.61 -15.39
CA ASP A 168 23.68 8.92 -15.07
C ASP A 168 23.81 9.29 -13.58
N ALA A 169 22.91 8.74 -12.76
CA ALA A 169 22.78 9.04 -11.35
C ALA A 169 23.83 8.30 -10.51
N GLU A 170 24.35 8.98 -9.50
CA GLU A 170 25.49 8.51 -8.72
C GLU A 170 25.36 8.91 -7.24
N LEU A 171 25.74 7.98 -6.36
CA LEU A 171 25.82 8.19 -4.92
C LEU A 171 27.24 7.87 -4.46
N GLU A 172 27.96 8.89 -3.99
CA GLU A 172 29.27 8.72 -3.35
C GLU A 172 29.09 8.68 -1.83
N LEU A 173 29.62 7.62 -1.23
CA LEU A 173 29.58 7.36 0.20
C LEU A 173 31.00 7.23 0.77
N ALA A 174 31.18 7.69 1.99
CA ALA A 174 32.38 7.44 2.81
C ALA A 174 31.98 6.89 4.19
N SER A 175 32.87 6.13 4.82
CA SER A 175 32.62 5.53 6.13
C SER A 175 33.91 5.51 6.96
N ASP A 176 33.80 6.06 8.18
CA ASP A 176 34.87 6.19 9.17
C ASP A 176 35.35 4.84 9.73
N SER A 177 34.61 3.77 9.48
CA SER A 177 34.91 2.41 9.95
C SER A 177 35.67 1.60 8.90
N GLU A 178 36.82 1.05 9.28
CA GLU A 178 37.49 0.01 8.50
C GLU A 178 36.62 -1.24 8.36
N ASN A 179 36.66 -1.85 7.17
CA ASN A 179 36.17 -3.20 6.95
C ASN A 179 37.17 -3.95 6.06
N PHE A 180 37.54 -5.17 6.44
CA PHE A 180 38.57 -5.94 5.75
C PHE A 180 37.94 -6.77 4.61
N GLY A 181 37.71 -6.15 3.45
CA GLY A 181 37.20 -6.85 2.26
C GLY A 181 36.66 -5.92 1.16
N LEU A 182 35.81 -6.45 0.29
CA LEU A 182 34.98 -5.67 -0.64
C LEU A 182 33.95 -4.87 0.17
N VAL A 183 34.25 -3.59 0.45
CA VAL A 183 33.47 -2.81 1.41
C VAL A 183 32.15 -2.29 0.83
N ASP A 184 31.05 -2.95 1.18
CA ASP A 184 29.71 -2.47 0.88
C ASP A 184 29.15 -1.60 2.02
N ILE A 185 29.57 -0.33 2.08
CA ILE A 185 29.15 0.64 3.10
C ILE A 185 27.70 1.15 2.93
N PHE A 186 27.02 0.85 1.81
CA PHE A 186 25.63 1.27 1.64
C PHE A 186 24.74 0.79 2.80
N GLY A 187 24.15 1.75 3.52
CA GLY A 187 23.31 1.55 4.71
C GLY A 187 24.04 1.29 6.03
N HIS A 188 25.38 1.31 6.05
CA HIS A 188 26.14 1.12 7.28
C HIS A 188 26.06 2.33 8.23
N HIS A 189 26.31 2.11 9.52
CA HIS A 189 25.87 3.07 10.55
C HIS A 189 26.73 4.33 10.63
N THR A 190 28.03 4.20 10.37
CA THR A 190 29.05 5.25 10.26
C THR A 190 29.12 5.92 8.88
N THR A 191 28.26 5.52 7.93
CA THR A 191 28.35 6.00 6.55
C THR A 191 27.73 7.37 6.36
N LYS A 192 28.48 8.24 5.68
CA LYS A 192 28.11 9.60 5.30
C LYS A 192 28.07 9.70 3.78
N THR A 193 27.13 10.49 3.27
CA THR A 193 27.06 10.82 1.84
C THR A 193 28.02 11.97 1.55
N ILE A 194 28.91 11.77 0.59
CA ILE A 194 29.81 12.81 0.09
C ILE A 194 29.16 13.54 -1.09
N GLN A 195 28.53 12.80 -1.99
CA GLN A 195 27.83 13.34 -3.15
C GLN A 195 26.57 12.53 -3.46
N SER A 196 25.53 13.23 -3.90
CA SER A 196 24.30 12.65 -4.43
C SER A 196 23.97 13.40 -5.72
N LYS A 197 24.02 12.71 -6.86
CA LYS A 197 23.79 13.26 -8.20
C LYS A 197 22.62 12.52 -8.85
N ASP A 198 21.62 13.26 -9.29
CA ASP A 198 20.44 12.73 -10.00
C ASP A 198 19.72 11.58 -9.24
N ILE A 199 19.70 11.65 -7.91
CA ILE A 199 18.98 10.73 -7.02
C ILE A 199 17.66 11.39 -6.61
N ASP A 200 16.54 10.72 -6.88
CA ASP A 200 15.18 11.20 -6.55
C ASP A 200 14.86 11.03 -5.06
N TYR A 201 15.26 9.88 -4.52
CA TYR A 201 15.05 9.51 -3.13
C TYR A 201 16.33 8.92 -2.56
N TYR A 202 16.81 9.47 -1.45
CA TYR A 202 17.80 8.82 -0.60
C TYR A 202 17.44 9.02 0.86
N HIS A 203 17.12 7.93 1.55
CA HIS A 203 16.82 7.97 2.97
C HIS A 203 17.34 6.73 3.69
N ARG A 204 17.86 6.96 4.91
CA ARG A 204 18.21 5.93 5.87
C ARG A 204 17.38 6.13 7.13
N GLU A 205 16.45 5.21 7.36
CA GLU A 205 15.68 5.14 8.60
C GLU A 205 16.42 4.23 9.60
N THR A 206 16.48 4.68 10.85
CA THR A 206 17.17 3.99 11.97
C THR A 206 16.23 3.62 13.11
N LYS A 207 14.94 3.97 12.99
CA LYS A 207 13.87 3.59 13.91
C LYS A 207 13.10 2.41 13.32
N ARG A 208 12.78 1.42 14.15
CA ARG A 208 11.87 0.32 13.80
C ARG A 208 10.44 0.86 13.59
N LYS A 209 10.15 1.31 12.36
CA LYS A 209 8.83 1.74 11.90
C LYS A 209 8.12 0.63 11.12
N PRO A 210 6.78 0.47 11.24
CA PRO A 210 6.00 -0.43 10.40
C PRO A 210 5.71 0.25 9.06
N ALA A 211 6.73 0.22 8.20
CA ALA A 211 6.78 0.95 6.93
C ALA A 211 6.55 0.05 5.70
N TYR A 212 6.10 -1.19 5.91
CA TYR A 212 5.79 -2.16 4.84
C TYR A 212 4.64 -3.05 5.32
N PHE A 213 3.69 -3.37 4.45
CA PHE A 213 2.47 -4.07 4.87
C PHE A 213 1.98 -5.08 3.84
N LYS A 214 1.18 -6.05 4.28
CA LYS A 214 0.24 -6.79 3.44
C LYS A 214 -1.17 -6.39 3.84
N ALA A 215 -2.08 -6.38 2.88
CA ALA A 215 -3.47 -6.06 3.13
C ALA A 215 -4.41 -7.07 2.49
N LYS A 216 -5.61 -7.18 3.05
CA LYS A 216 -6.78 -7.75 2.39
C LYS A 216 -7.61 -6.60 1.82
N LYS A 217 -8.05 -6.72 0.57
CA LYS A 217 -8.99 -5.82 -0.08
C LYS A 217 -10.40 -6.39 -0.09
N LEU A 218 -11.39 -5.55 0.18
CA LEU A 218 -12.79 -5.88 0.01
C LEU A 218 -13.10 -5.88 -1.49
N VAL A 219 -13.69 -6.97 -1.99
CA VAL A 219 -14.09 -7.10 -3.39
C VAL A 219 -15.52 -7.62 -3.48
N VAL A 220 -16.20 -7.23 -4.56
CA VAL A 220 -17.54 -7.70 -4.90
C VAL A 220 -17.48 -9.15 -5.43
N GLN A 221 -18.54 -9.92 -5.18
CA GLN A 221 -18.74 -11.27 -5.70
C GLN A 221 -19.63 -11.23 -6.95
N ASP A 222 -19.01 -11.15 -8.13
CA ASP A 222 -19.68 -10.90 -9.41
C ASP A 222 -20.83 -11.88 -9.72
N GLU A 223 -20.68 -13.15 -9.34
CA GLU A 223 -21.66 -14.22 -9.56
C GLU A 223 -23.07 -13.91 -9.02
N LYS A 224 -23.17 -13.07 -7.98
CA LYS A 224 -24.45 -12.68 -7.36
C LYS A 224 -24.83 -11.21 -7.63
N LEU A 225 -23.92 -10.45 -8.23
CA LEU A 225 -24.15 -9.05 -8.61
C LEU A 225 -25.25 -8.93 -9.67
N ALA A 226 -25.29 -9.83 -10.66
CA ALA A 226 -26.32 -9.81 -11.70
C ALA A 226 -27.75 -9.97 -11.13
N TYR A 227 -27.92 -10.84 -10.14
CA TYR A 227 -29.20 -11.02 -9.43
C TYR A 227 -29.55 -9.78 -8.59
N PHE A 228 -28.58 -9.18 -7.90
CA PHE A 228 -28.79 -7.94 -7.17
C PHE A 228 -29.20 -6.79 -8.09
N ILE A 229 -28.50 -6.60 -9.21
CA ILE A 229 -28.82 -5.55 -10.20
C ILE A 229 -30.25 -5.75 -10.72
N SER A 230 -30.65 -6.99 -11.02
CA SER A 230 -32.03 -7.31 -11.45
C SER A 230 -33.08 -6.96 -10.40
N ASP A 231 -32.84 -7.27 -9.12
CA ASP A 231 -33.75 -6.98 -7.99
C ASP A 231 -33.77 -5.48 -7.58
N PHE A 232 -32.64 -4.79 -7.68
CA PHE A 232 -32.55 -3.35 -7.47
C PHE A 232 -33.23 -2.57 -8.59
N ILE A 233 -33.07 -3.02 -9.84
CA ILE A 233 -33.76 -2.46 -11.01
C ILE A 233 -35.27 -2.70 -10.91
N SER A 234 -35.74 -3.91 -10.54
CA SER A 234 -37.17 -4.17 -10.40
C SER A 234 -37.83 -3.35 -9.30
N LYS A 235 -37.15 -3.15 -8.15
CA LYS A 235 -37.61 -2.28 -7.06
C LYS A 235 -37.68 -0.81 -7.49
N ASN A 236 -36.69 -0.32 -8.23
CA ASN A 236 -36.69 1.05 -8.76
C ASN A 236 -37.65 1.26 -9.94
N TYR A 237 -38.05 0.21 -10.68
CA TYR A 237 -39.09 0.35 -11.71
C TYR A 237 -40.49 0.63 -11.14
N ASN A 238 -40.75 0.26 -9.87
CA ASN A 238 -41.98 0.65 -9.17
C ASN A 238 -41.97 2.10 -8.68
N SER A 239 -40.99 2.92 -9.10
CA SER A 239 -40.87 4.34 -8.70
C SER A 239 -41.98 5.25 -9.22
N SER A 240 -42.93 4.76 -10.00
CA SER A 240 -44.10 5.54 -10.44
C SER A 240 -45.16 5.75 -9.36
N GLU A 241 -45.22 4.89 -8.32
CA GLU A 241 -46.20 5.01 -7.24
C GLU A 241 -45.90 6.18 -6.30
N TRP A 242 -44.68 6.28 -5.75
CA TRP A 242 -44.34 7.35 -4.79
C TRP A 242 -44.41 8.75 -5.41
N VAL A 243 -44.17 8.89 -6.71
CA VAL A 243 -44.29 10.20 -7.40
C VAL A 243 -45.75 10.68 -7.40
N ARG A 244 -46.71 9.76 -7.56
CA ARG A 244 -48.15 10.07 -7.48
C ARG A 244 -48.62 10.35 -6.05
N ASP A 245 -48.04 9.67 -5.07
CA ASP A 245 -48.46 9.79 -3.67
C ASP A 245 -47.79 10.96 -2.93
N PHE A 246 -46.61 11.43 -3.39
CA PHE A 246 -45.84 12.48 -2.73
C PHE A 246 -45.99 13.86 -3.39
N PHE A 247 -46.16 13.95 -4.71
CA PHE A 247 -46.35 15.21 -5.41
C PHE A 247 -47.83 15.41 -5.80
N ASP A 248 -48.50 16.29 -5.05
CA ASP A 248 -49.93 16.63 -5.17
C ASP A 248 -50.24 17.51 -6.42
N SER A 249 -49.76 17.07 -7.59
CA SER A 249 -49.66 17.92 -8.79
C SER A 249 -49.75 17.12 -10.10
N ASN A 250 -50.46 17.70 -11.07
CA ASN A 250 -50.70 17.20 -12.42
C ASN A 250 -49.43 17.17 -13.29
N PHE A 251 -48.45 16.35 -12.96
CA PHE A 251 -47.35 16.02 -13.88
C PHE A 251 -47.79 14.89 -14.81
N ASP A 252 -47.95 15.20 -16.10
CA ASP A 252 -48.06 14.19 -17.16
C ASP A 252 -46.74 13.43 -17.27
N ASN A 253 -46.66 12.34 -16.51
CA ASN A 253 -45.51 11.46 -16.45
C ASN A 253 -45.64 10.34 -17.51
N GLU A 254 -45.42 10.67 -18.78
CA GLU A 254 -44.99 9.66 -19.75
C GLU A 254 -43.56 9.24 -19.40
N ILE A 255 -43.44 8.27 -18.50
CA ILE A 255 -42.15 7.77 -17.98
C ILE A 255 -41.49 6.84 -19.02
N ASP A 256 -41.06 7.42 -20.13
CA ASP A 256 -40.16 6.79 -21.10
C ASP A 256 -38.70 7.01 -20.66
N TYR A 257 -38.38 6.62 -19.42
CA TYR A 257 -36.98 6.55 -18.98
C TYR A 257 -36.27 5.48 -19.83
N SER A 258 -35.32 5.93 -20.65
CA SER A 258 -34.58 5.14 -21.63
C SER A 258 -33.65 4.10 -20.96
N SER A 259 -34.27 3.05 -20.44
CA SER A 259 -33.72 1.95 -19.67
C SER A 259 -32.53 1.23 -20.29
N GLN A 260 -32.38 1.31 -21.61
CA GLN A 260 -31.28 0.67 -22.35
C GLN A 260 -29.92 1.38 -22.18
N MET A 261 -29.89 2.68 -21.85
CA MET A 261 -28.63 3.43 -21.71
C MET A 261 -27.85 3.09 -20.43
N ILE A 262 -28.54 2.81 -19.32
CA ILE A 262 -27.89 2.57 -18.02
C ILE A 262 -27.18 1.21 -17.98
N MET A 263 -27.70 0.20 -18.70
CA MET A 263 -27.19 -1.18 -18.64
C MET A 263 -25.76 -1.35 -19.17
N GLN A 264 -25.24 -0.45 -20.01
CA GLN A 264 -23.90 -0.62 -20.63
C GLN A 264 -22.73 -0.24 -19.72
N HIS A 265 -22.96 0.49 -18.61
CA HIS A 265 -21.91 0.92 -17.67
C HIS A 265 -22.22 0.60 -16.19
N ALA A 266 -23.19 -0.29 -15.95
CA ALA A 266 -23.93 -0.36 -14.70
C ALA A 266 -23.26 -1.11 -13.53
N GLN A 267 -22.35 -2.06 -13.80
CA GLN A 267 -21.83 -2.99 -12.78
C GLN A 267 -21.14 -2.28 -11.61
N GLY A 268 -20.50 -1.14 -11.88
CA GLY A 268 -19.87 -0.29 -10.87
C GLY A 268 -20.74 0.82 -10.31
N PHE A 269 -21.99 1.03 -10.74
CA PHE A 269 -22.83 2.16 -10.26
C PHE A 269 -23.89 1.73 -9.24
N PHE A 270 -24.56 0.59 -9.45
CA PHE A 270 -25.76 0.25 -8.66
C PHE A 270 -25.51 0.03 -7.17
N LEU A 271 -24.37 -0.53 -6.77
CA LEU A 271 -24.00 -0.71 -5.36
C LEU A 271 -23.59 0.60 -4.63
N ASP A 272 -23.49 1.74 -5.34
CA ASP A 272 -23.12 3.07 -4.77
C ASP A 272 -24.35 3.93 -4.51
N MET A 273 -25.45 3.60 -5.20
CA MET A 273 -26.78 4.14 -4.96
C MET A 273 -27.43 3.55 -3.69
N LEU A 274 -26.84 2.49 -3.12
CA LEU A 274 -27.25 1.92 -1.83
C LEU A 274 -26.82 2.83 -0.67
N GLN A 275 -27.77 3.23 0.16
CA GLN A 275 -27.49 3.99 1.37
C GLN A 275 -26.96 3.09 2.51
N ALA A 276 -26.31 3.71 3.49
CA ALA A 276 -25.85 3.01 4.69
C ALA A 276 -27.05 2.37 5.43
N ASN A 277 -26.88 1.14 5.92
CA ASN A 277 -27.91 0.28 6.52
C ASN A 277 -28.97 -0.33 5.57
N GLU A 278 -28.96 -0.07 4.25
CA GLU A 278 -29.86 -0.77 3.32
C GLU A 278 -29.42 -2.22 3.03
N LEU A 279 -28.15 -2.53 3.28
CA LEU A 279 -27.60 -3.88 3.19
C LEU A 279 -27.83 -4.66 4.49
N SER A 280 -28.65 -5.72 4.43
CA SER A 280 -28.74 -6.66 5.56
C SER A 280 -27.41 -7.39 5.77
N PRO A 281 -27.08 -7.83 7.01
CA PRO A 281 -25.84 -8.56 7.29
C PRO A 281 -25.63 -9.80 6.41
N ASN A 282 -26.69 -10.57 6.16
CA ASN A 282 -26.65 -11.74 5.28
C ASN A 282 -26.40 -11.35 3.82
N THR A 283 -27.00 -10.24 3.38
CA THR A 283 -26.82 -9.67 2.04
C THR A 283 -25.39 -9.18 1.83
N ALA A 284 -24.79 -8.51 2.82
CA ALA A 284 -23.40 -8.06 2.77
C ALA A 284 -22.42 -9.24 2.61
N LEU A 285 -22.60 -10.34 3.37
CA LEU A 285 -21.78 -11.55 3.24
C LEU A 285 -21.96 -12.29 1.90
N LEU A 286 -23.10 -12.12 1.23
CA LEU A 286 -23.35 -12.70 -0.10
C LEU A 286 -22.66 -11.91 -1.23
N TYR A 287 -22.45 -10.61 -1.05
CA TYR A 287 -21.92 -9.73 -2.10
C TYR A 287 -20.47 -9.33 -1.93
N PHE A 288 -19.93 -9.34 -0.70
CA PHE A 288 -18.54 -8.97 -0.45
C PHE A 288 -17.72 -10.17 -0.01
N LYS A 289 -16.43 -10.18 -0.37
CA LYS A 289 -15.42 -11.08 0.17
C LYS A 289 -14.09 -10.34 0.30
N TRP A 290 -13.19 -10.89 1.10
CA TRP A 290 -11.82 -10.41 1.18
C TRP A 290 -10.92 -11.16 0.20
N ALA A 291 -10.17 -10.42 -0.61
CA ALA A 291 -9.08 -10.93 -1.43
C ALA A 291 -7.74 -10.37 -0.91
N ASP A 292 -6.61 -11.00 -1.24
CA ASP A 292 -5.30 -10.41 -0.95
C ASP A 292 -5.01 -9.22 -1.87
N ALA A 293 -4.35 -8.19 -1.31
CA ALA A 293 -3.81 -7.11 -2.12
C ALA A 293 -2.69 -7.66 -3.02
N ASN A 294 -2.77 -7.33 -4.31
CA ASN A 294 -1.95 -7.90 -5.36
C ASN A 294 -1.16 -6.83 -6.12
N LEU A 295 -0.47 -7.23 -7.19
CA LEU A 295 0.33 -6.29 -7.99
C LEU A 295 -0.54 -5.21 -8.65
N ASP A 296 -1.82 -5.48 -8.97
CA ASP A 296 -2.72 -4.47 -9.54
C ASP A 296 -3.02 -3.35 -8.54
N ASP A 297 -3.11 -3.67 -7.24
CA ASP A 297 -3.26 -2.66 -6.18
C ASP A 297 -1.99 -1.84 -5.96
N VAL A 298 -0.81 -2.43 -6.22
CA VAL A 298 0.46 -1.69 -6.26
C VAL A 298 0.47 -0.73 -7.44
N GLU A 299 -0.10 -1.11 -8.59
CA GLU A 299 -0.21 -0.25 -9.77
C GLU A 299 -1.17 0.92 -9.56
N LYS A 300 -2.28 0.75 -8.83
CA LYS A 300 -3.17 1.84 -8.41
C LYS A 300 -2.47 2.98 -7.66
N LEU A 301 -1.38 2.71 -6.95
CA LEU A 301 -0.56 3.75 -6.29
C LEU A 301 0.13 4.69 -7.31
N PHE A 302 0.15 4.34 -8.59
CA PHE A 302 0.75 5.09 -9.69
C PHE A 302 -0.27 5.52 -10.76
N GLU A 303 -1.55 5.27 -10.54
CA GLU A 303 -2.64 5.74 -11.39
C GLU A 303 -3.00 7.19 -11.06
N ASN A 304 -2.75 8.09 -12.02
CA ASN A 304 -3.30 9.42 -12.01
C ASN A 304 -4.76 9.35 -12.51
N TYR A 305 -5.73 9.34 -11.60
CA TYR A 305 -7.05 9.87 -11.94
C TYR A 305 -6.89 11.35 -12.33
N GLY A 306 -7.55 11.76 -13.41
CA GLY A 306 -7.19 12.97 -14.15
C GLY A 306 -7.27 14.28 -13.36
N ASN A 307 -6.39 15.22 -13.72
CA ASN A 307 -6.61 16.66 -13.50
C ASN A 307 -7.76 17.16 -14.38
#